data_AF-A0A848Z6Q1-F1
#
_entry.id   AF-A0A848Z6Q1-F1
#
_cell.length_a   1.000
_cell.length_b   1.000
_cell.length_c   1.000
_cell.angle_alpha   90.00
_cell.angle_beta   90.00
_cell.angle_gamma   90.00
#
_symmetry.space_group_name_H-M   'P 1'
#
loop_
_entity.id
_entity.type
_entity.pdbx_description
1 polymer ?
#
loop_
_entity_poly.entity_id
_entity_poly.type
_entity_poly.pdbx_seq_one_letter_code
_entity_poly.pdbx_strand_id
1 'polypeptide(L)' 'IYAPADGEVVEANQAVADDPALVNSDPMGAGWFFKIKLSDTGTISALMDEAAYKSFVEGLG' A
#
# COMPACT_ATOMS: atom_id res chain seq x y z
N ILE A 1 -0.44 1.57 10.26
CA ILE A 1 -0.65 0.79 9.02
C ILE A 1 -1.78 -0.19 9.28
N TYR A 2 -2.70 -0.33 8.32
CA TYR A 2 -3.76 -1.34 8.32
C TYR A 2 -3.56 -2.25 7.10
N ALA A 3 -3.89 -3.53 7.22
CA ALA A 3 -3.90 -4.43 6.09
C ALA A 3 -5.10 -4.09 5.17
N PRO A 4 -4.89 -3.92 3.85
CA PRO A 4 -5.97 -3.56 2.94
C PRO A 4 -6.89 -4.74 2.57
N ALA A 5 -6.46 -5.97 2.81
CA ALA A 5 -7.17 -7.20 2.51
C ALA A 5 -6.65 -8.37 3.36
N ASP A 6 -7.45 -9.43 3.49
CA ASP A 6 -7.05 -10.67 4.16
C ASP A 6 -6.00 -11.44 3.34
N GLY A 7 -4.97 -11.93 4.03
CA GLY A 7 -3.88 -12.65 3.40
C GLY A 7 -2.71 -12.93 4.34
N GLU A 8 -1.62 -13.39 3.77
CA GLU A 8 -0.38 -13.72 4.46
C GLU A 8 0.75 -12.78 4.01
N VAL A 9 1.46 -12.16 4.95
CA VAL A 9 2.66 -11.38 4.62
C VAL A 9 3.76 -12.32 4.17
N VAL A 10 4.25 -12.14 2.95
CA VAL A 10 5.31 -12.97 2.35
C VAL A 10 6.68 -12.28 2.34
N GLU A 11 6.70 -10.95 2.50
CA GLU A 11 7.94 -10.17 2.48
C GLU A 11 7.76 -8.85 3.24
N ALA A 12 8.76 -8.45 4.00
CA ALA A 12 8.86 -7.13 4.62
C ALA A 12 10.09 -6.40 4.04
N ASN A 13 9.98 -5.09 3.82
CA ASN A 13 11.04 -4.32 3.18
C ASN A 13 12.13 -3.92 4.19
N GLN A 14 13.24 -4.66 4.19
CA GLN A 14 14.39 -4.33 5.04
C GLN A 14 15.02 -2.98 4.69
N ALA A 15 14.97 -2.54 3.41
CA ALA A 15 15.53 -1.26 3.01
C ALA A 15 14.82 -0.08 3.68
N VAL A 16 13.50 -0.17 3.88
CA VAL A 16 12.73 0.85 4.63
C VAL A 16 13.00 0.78 6.13
N ALA A 17 13.30 -0.40 6.67
CA ALA A 17 13.71 -0.52 8.07
C ALA A 17 15.09 0.14 8.32
N ASP A 18 16.01 0.00 7.36
CA ASP A 18 17.35 0.58 7.44
C ASP A 18 17.37 2.08 7.07
N ASP A 19 16.54 2.50 6.11
CA ASP A 19 16.33 3.89 5.69
C ASP A 19 14.84 4.25 5.58
N PRO A 20 14.22 4.75 6.67
CA PRO A 20 12.81 5.14 6.67
C PRO A 20 12.47 6.33 5.75
N ALA A 21 13.45 7.11 5.30
CA ALA A 21 13.20 8.27 4.44
C ALA A 21 12.66 7.87 3.07
N LEU A 22 12.92 6.63 2.63
CA LEU A 22 12.41 6.05 1.38
C LEU A 22 10.89 6.10 1.27
N VAL A 23 10.17 5.99 2.39
CA VAL A 23 8.71 6.09 2.42
C VAL A 23 8.22 7.46 1.93
N ASN A 24 9.00 8.52 2.19
CA ASN A 24 8.65 9.87 1.78
C ASN A 24 9.19 10.23 0.40
N SER A 25 10.42 9.80 0.08
CA SER A 25 11.10 10.19 -1.17
C SER A 25 10.68 9.35 -2.38
N ASP A 26 10.31 8.08 -2.17
CA ASP A 26 9.85 7.18 -3.23
C ASP A 26 8.71 6.24 -2.76
N PRO A 27 7.54 6.80 -2.38
CA PRO A 27 6.43 6.05 -1.79
C PRO A 27 5.83 4.98 -2.72
N MET A 28 5.96 5.15 -4.04
CA MET A 28 5.41 4.24 -5.05
C MET A 28 6.46 3.27 -5.61
N GLY A 29 7.74 3.47 -5.30
CA GLY A 29 8.85 2.62 -5.69
C GLY A 29 9.48 1.92 -4.49
N ALA A 30 10.67 2.36 -4.07
CA ALA A 30 11.46 1.71 -3.02
C ALA A 30 10.82 1.78 -1.62
N GLY A 31 9.89 2.70 -1.38
CA GLY A 31 9.23 2.94 -0.09
C GLY A 31 8.10 1.98 0.29
N TRP A 32 7.94 0.84 -0.39
CA TRP A 32 6.92 -0.16 -0.04
C TRP A 32 7.18 -0.80 1.34
N PHE A 33 6.13 -1.18 2.06
CA PHE A 33 6.26 -1.74 3.42
C PHE A 33 6.36 -3.27 3.46
N PHE A 34 5.37 -3.95 2.89
CA PHE A 34 5.28 -5.41 2.87
C PHE A 34 4.59 -5.90 1.59
N LYS A 35 4.81 -7.16 1.23
CA LYS A 35 4.04 -7.87 0.21
C LYS A 35 3.12 -8.88 0.87
N ILE A 36 1.89 -8.95 0.40
CA ILE A 36 0.87 -9.87 0.91
C ILE A 36 0.45 -10.83 -0.20
N LYS A 37 0.37 -12.12 0.11
CA LYS A 37 -0.33 -13.11 -0.69
C LYS A 37 -1.79 -13.11 -0.24
N LEU A 38 -2.68 -12.64 -1.12
CA LEU A 38 -4.10 -12.54 -0.81
C LEU A 38 -4.74 -13.91 -0.63
N SER A 39 -5.59 -14.04 0.39
CA SER A 39 -6.44 -15.22 0.58
C SER A 39 -7.57 -15.27 -0.44
N ASP A 40 -8.07 -14.11 -0.86
CA ASP A 40 -9.06 -13.94 -1.93
C ASP A 40 -8.73 -12.69 -2.78
N THR A 41 -8.46 -12.90 -4.07
CA THR A 41 -8.15 -11.82 -5.00
C THR A 41 -9.35 -10.93 -5.33
N GLY A 42 -10.57 -11.40 -5.09
CA GLY A 42 -11.80 -10.62 -5.29
C GLY A 42 -11.88 -9.40 -4.38
N THR A 43 -11.19 -9.41 -3.24
CA THR A 43 -11.17 -8.27 -2.30
C THR A 43 -10.54 -7.00 -2.90
N ILE A 44 -9.66 -7.13 -3.90
CA ILE A 44 -9.04 -5.99 -4.59
C ILE A 44 -10.10 -5.12 -5.28
N SER A 45 -11.20 -5.69 -5.80
CA SER A 45 -12.20 -4.91 -6.53
C SER A 45 -13.01 -3.95 -5.64
N ALA A 46 -12.93 -4.09 -4.31
CA ALA A 46 -13.55 -3.17 -3.36
C ALA A 46 -12.65 -1.97 -3.01
N LEU A 47 -11.39 -1.98 -3.44
CA LEU A 47 -10.45 -0.89 -3.22
C LEU A 47 -10.68 0.23 -4.25
N MET A 48 -10.28 1.44 -3.87
CA MET A 48 -10.28 2.58 -4.80
C MET A 48 -9.19 2.42 -5.86
N ASP A 49 -9.52 2.75 -7.10
CA ASP A 49 -8.50 3.02 -8.11
C ASP A 49 -7.86 4.41 -7.88
N GLU A 50 -6.83 4.72 -8.67
CA GLU A 50 -6.08 5.98 -8.55
C GLU A 50 -6.96 7.22 -8.74
N ALA A 51 -7.87 7.18 -9.72
CA ALA A 51 -8.74 8.31 -10.05
C ALA A 51 -9.77 8.55 -8.92
N ALA A 52 -10.39 7.48 -8.44
CA ALA A 52 -11.34 7.52 -7.33
C ALA A 52 -10.67 8.05 -6.05
N TYR A 53 -9.46 7.59 -5.74
CA TYR A 53 -8.74 8.07 -4.55
C TYR A 53 -8.33 9.55 -4.68
N LYS A 54 -7.87 9.98 -5.86
CA LYS A 54 -7.56 11.38 -6.12
C LYS A 54 -8.78 12.29 -5.91
N SER A 55 -9.93 11.92 -6.50
CA SER A 55 -11.17 12.68 -6.31
C SER A 55 -11.64 12.67 -4.86
N PHE A 56 -11.47 11.57 -4.13
CA PHE A 56 -11.78 11.50 -2.71
C PHE A 56 -10.96 12.53 -1.92
N VAL A 57 -9.63 12.57 -2.10
CA VAL A 57 -8.74 13.50 -1.40
C VAL A 57 -9.01 14.95 -1.76
N GLU A 58 -9.25 15.26 -3.05
CA GLU A 58 -9.61 16.61 -3.50
C GLU A 58 -10.94 17.08 -2.89
N GLY A 59 -11.88 16.17 -2.66
CA GLY A 59 -13.16 16.45 -2.00
C GLY A 59 -13.09 16.61 -0.48
N LEU A 60 -11.94 16.41 0.14
CA LEU A 60 -11.72 16.68 1.58
C LEU A 60 -11.35 18.15 1.87
N GLY A 61 -11.22 18.99 0.83
CA GLY A 61 -10.88 20.42 0.91
C GLY A 61 -12.07 21.36 1.10
#